data_AF-A0A6S7I8A9-F1
#
_entry.id   AF-A0A6S7I8A9-F1
#
_cell.length_a   1.000
_cell.length_b   1.000
_cell.length_c   1.000
_cell.angle_alpha   90.00
_cell.angle_beta   90.00
_cell.angle_gamma   90.00
#
_symmetry.space_group_name_H-M   'P 1'
#
loop_
_entity.id
_entity.type
_entity.pdbx_description
1 polymer ?
#
loop_
_entity_poly.entity_id
_entity_poly.type
_entity_poly.pdbx_seq_one_letter_code
_entity_poly.pdbx_strand_id
1 'polypeptide(L)'
;MDDPQESEVSFEFMKLNQPEEKCKPGISTVAQLLVGDANAVVKICGRVTLKGGVETLLSKGKTLKKQEALFTDNSGTIRLVLWENDITKVTSTSVYNISRIVVREFSGTKYLTLNKMPNMQPSQLKSKCQQRLTANVMFEKQGNMLSLFLSLRQAPPIPQNL
;
A
#
# COMPACT_ATOMS: atom_id res chain seq x y z
N MET A 1 -41.69 -18.56 36.17
CA MET A 1 -40.22 -18.48 36.13
C MET A 1 -39.86 -18.89 34.72
N ASP A 2 -39.96 -17.93 33.80
CA ASP A 2 -39.61 -18.13 32.40
C ASP A 2 -38.12 -17.82 32.27
N ASP A 3 -37.34 -18.85 31.96
CA ASP A 3 -35.92 -18.72 31.64
C ASP A 3 -35.80 -18.01 30.28
N PRO A 4 -35.08 -16.88 30.18
CA PRO A 4 -34.75 -16.32 28.88
C PRO A 4 -33.74 -17.25 28.20
N GLN A 5 -34.11 -17.85 27.07
CA GLN A 5 -33.19 -18.62 26.26
C GLN A 5 -32.05 -17.73 25.74
N GLU A 6 -30.84 -17.97 26.24
CA GLU A 6 -29.63 -17.34 25.75
C GLU A 6 -29.24 -17.88 24.37
N SER A 7 -28.98 -16.93 23.48
CA SER A 7 -27.99 -16.97 22.40
C SER A 7 -28.06 -18.12 21.39
N GLU A 8 -28.52 -17.78 20.18
CA GLU A 8 -27.72 -18.04 18.99
C GLU A 8 -27.62 -16.74 18.18
N VAL A 9 -26.69 -15.88 18.57
CA VAL A 9 -26.21 -14.83 17.65
C VAL A 9 -25.39 -15.58 16.60
N SER A 10 -26.06 -16.05 15.56
CA SER A 10 -25.41 -16.56 14.36
C SER A 10 -24.66 -15.40 13.74
N PHE A 11 -23.38 -15.26 14.10
CA PHE A 11 -22.44 -14.49 13.34
C PHE A 11 -22.21 -15.24 12.03
N GLU A 12 -23.18 -15.15 11.12
CA GLU A 12 -22.86 -15.22 9.72
C GLU A 12 -21.91 -14.05 9.48
N PHE A 13 -20.61 -14.36 9.52
CA PHE A 13 -19.66 -13.67 8.69
C PHE A 13 -20.19 -13.87 7.27
N MET A 14 -21.10 -12.99 6.86
CA MET A 14 -21.29 -12.68 5.46
C MET A 14 -19.90 -12.31 5.01
N LYS A 15 -19.30 -13.29 4.34
CA LYS A 15 -18.01 -13.25 3.72
C LYS A 15 -18.11 -12.02 2.84
N LEU A 16 -17.69 -10.87 3.40
CA LEU A 16 -17.75 -9.60 2.73
C LEU A 16 -17.03 -9.92 1.46
N ASN A 17 -17.75 -9.88 0.33
CA ASN A 17 -17.15 -10.07 -0.97
C ASN A 17 -16.02 -9.07 -0.97
N GLN A 18 -14.82 -9.57 -0.68
CA GLN A 18 -13.61 -8.80 -0.74
C GLN A 18 -13.72 -8.24 -2.15
N PRO A 19 -13.70 -6.91 -2.35
CA PRO A 19 -13.41 -6.43 -3.68
C PRO A 19 -12.05 -7.03 -3.94
N GLU A 20 -12.05 -8.17 -4.61
CA GLU A 20 -10.85 -8.92 -4.89
C GLU A 20 -10.01 -7.86 -5.58
N GLU A 21 -8.92 -7.43 -4.94
CA GLU A 21 -7.83 -6.76 -5.61
C GLU A 21 -7.30 -7.80 -6.58
N LYS A 22 -8.04 -8.05 -7.65
CA LYS A 22 -7.73 -9.04 -8.66
C LYS A 22 -6.71 -8.36 -9.56
N CYS A 23 -5.51 -8.27 -8.99
CA CYS A 23 -4.30 -8.61 -9.68
C CYS A 23 -4.67 -9.75 -10.66
N LYS A 24 -4.72 -9.41 -11.95
CA LYS A 24 -5.15 -10.28 -13.06
C LYS A 24 -4.51 -11.69 -12.96
N PRO A 25 -5.18 -12.75 -13.45
CA PRO A 25 -4.60 -14.09 -13.47
C PRO A 25 -3.22 -14.09 -14.16
N GLY A 26 -2.25 -14.80 -13.57
CA GLY A 26 -0.86 -14.85 -14.05
C GLY A 26 0.09 -13.85 -13.37
N ILE A 27 -0.18 -13.47 -12.12
CA ILE A 27 0.69 -12.63 -11.28
C ILE A 27 1.44 -13.51 -10.29
N SER A 28 2.75 -13.29 -10.20
CA SER A 28 3.65 -13.96 -9.26
C SER A 28 3.67 -13.22 -7.92
N THR A 29 3.63 -13.96 -6.82
CA THR A 29 3.71 -13.41 -5.46
C THR A 29 5.15 -13.30 -4.99
N VAL A 30 5.45 -12.37 -4.09
CA VAL A 30 6.80 -12.18 -3.51
C VAL A 30 7.36 -13.48 -2.95
N ALA A 31 6.57 -14.29 -2.25
CA ALA A 31 7.01 -15.59 -1.74
C ALA A 31 7.49 -16.54 -2.87
N GLN A 32 6.81 -16.56 -4.01
CA GLN A 32 7.25 -17.35 -5.18
C GLN A 32 8.54 -16.79 -5.78
N LEU A 33 8.70 -15.47 -5.81
CA LEU A 33 9.90 -14.83 -6.35
C LEU A 33 11.14 -15.08 -5.49
N LEU A 34 10.97 -15.24 -4.18
CA LEU A 34 12.07 -15.55 -3.25
C LEU A 34 12.59 -16.98 -3.43
N VAL A 35 11.71 -17.93 -3.78
CA VAL A 35 12.07 -19.34 -3.98
C VAL A 35 12.45 -19.65 -5.44
N GLY A 36 11.90 -18.91 -6.40
CA GLY A 36 12.08 -19.17 -7.83
C GLY A 36 13.42 -18.73 -8.42
N ASP A 37 13.55 -18.92 -9.73
CA ASP A 37 14.76 -18.65 -10.48
C ASP A 37 15.09 -17.15 -10.59
N ALA A 38 16.38 -16.83 -10.45
CA ALA A 38 16.89 -15.51 -10.80
C ALA A 38 16.83 -15.29 -12.32
N ASN A 39 16.72 -14.02 -12.72
CA ASN A 39 16.59 -13.55 -14.11
C ASN A 39 15.25 -13.87 -14.79
N ALA A 40 14.27 -14.40 -14.06
CA ALA A 40 12.91 -14.59 -14.56
C ALA A 40 12.20 -13.25 -14.81
N VAL A 41 11.41 -13.20 -15.89
CA VAL A 41 10.53 -12.07 -16.21
C VAL A 41 9.12 -12.39 -15.74
N VAL A 42 8.60 -11.60 -14.81
CA VAL A 42 7.34 -11.88 -14.12
C VAL A 42 6.39 -10.68 -14.17
N LYS A 43 5.16 -10.90 -13.72
CA LYS A 43 4.15 -9.87 -13.48
C LYS A 43 3.85 -9.82 -11.99
N ILE A 44 3.82 -8.64 -11.41
CA ILE A 44 3.59 -8.44 -9.98
C ILE A 44 2.50 -7.38 -9.77
N CYS A 45 1.85 -7.43 -8.62
CA CYS A 45 0.84 -6.46 -8.23
C CYS A 45 0.85 -6.27 -6.72
N GLY A 46 0.97 -5.02 -6.29
CA GLY A 46 1.21 -4.71 -4.89
C GLY A 46 1.56 -3.24 -4.68
N ARG A 47 1.80 -2.89 -3.42
CA ARG A 47 2.11 -1.54 -2.98
C ARG A 47 3.60 -1.26 -3.15
N VAL A 48 3.94 -0.08 -3.66
CA VAL A 48 5.33 0.39 -3.74
C VAL A 48 5.57 1.52 -2.75
N THR A 49 6.62 1.40 -1.95
CA THR A 49 7.05 2.41 -0.99
C THR A 49 8.47 2.84 -1.32
N LEU A 50 8.67 4.10 -1.70
CA LEU A 50 10.00 4.63 -1.98
C LEU A 50 10.83 4.70 -0.70
N LYS A 51 12.13 4.38 -0.77
CA LYS A 51 13.06 4.38 0.36
C LYS A 51 14.23 5.31 0.08
N GLY A 52 14.40 6.33 0.93
CA GLY A 52 15.47 7.31 0.80
C GLY A 52 15.25 8.29 -0.36
N GLY A 53 16.31 9.00 -0.73
CA GLY A 53 16.33 9.91 -1.88
C GLY A 53 16.99 9.28 -3.10
N VAL A 54 17.00 10.02 -4.22
CA VAL A 54 17.58 9.55 -5.48
C VAL A 54 19.10 9.56 -5.35
N GLU A 55 19.71 8.40 -5.54
CA GLU A 55 21.16 8.24 -5.56
C GLU A 55 21.69 8.40 -6.98
N THR A 56 22.86 9.04 -7.10
CA THR A 56 23.54 9.22 -8.38
C THR A 56 24.83 8.41 -8.37
N LEU A 57 24.97 7.50 -9.34
CA LEU A 57 26.10 6.59 -9.51
C LEU A 57 26.88 6.96 -10.77
N LEU A 58 28.21 7.04 -10.67
CA LEU A 58 29.07 7.14 -11.84
C LEU A 58 29.43 5.72 -12.32
N SER A 59 28.95 5.33 -13.50
CA SER A 59 29.22 4.02 -14.10
C SER A 59 29.77 4.21 -15.51
N LYS A 60 31.00 3.72 -15.75
CA LYS A 60 31.67 3.79 -17.07
C LYS A 60 31.67 5.20 -17.69
N GLY A 61 31.93 6.22 -16.86
CA GLY A 61 31.94 7.63 -17.28
C GLY A 61 30.56 8.25 -17.51
N LYS A 62 29.47 7.52 -17.25
CA LYS A 62 28.10 8.02 -17.32
C LYS A 62 27.50 8.15 -15.92
N THR A 63 26.81 9.25 -15.70
CA THR A 63 26.06 9.50 -14.47
C THR A 63 24.69 8.83 -14.59
N LEU A 64 24.42 7.86 -13.71
CA LEU A 64 23.15 7.14 -13.63
C LEU A 64 22.43 7.46 -12.33
N LYS A 65 21.11 7.63 -12.37
CA LYS A 65 20.26 7.81 -11.19
C LYS A 65 19.58 6.50 -10.84
N LYS A 66 19.60 6.14 -9.56
CA LYS A 66 18.81 5.04 -9.00
C LYS A 66 18.01 5.50 -7.78
N GLN A 67 16.90 4.84 -7.53
CA GLN A 67 16.11 4.99 -6.31
C GLN A 67 15.75 3.61 -5.79
N GLU A 68 15.97 3.37 -4.50
CA GLU A 68 15.49 2.16 -3.85
C GLU A 68 14.03 2.30 -3.43
N ALA A 69 13.30 1.20 -3.53
CA ALA A 69 11.92 1.08 -3.11
C ALA A 69 11.66 -0.31 -2.51
N LEU A 70 10.58 -0.43 -1.74
CA LEU A 70 10.04 -1.70 -1.28
C LEU A 70 8.75 -2.00 -2.03
N PHE A 71 8.66 -3.20 -2.58
CA PHE A 71 7.42 -3.74 -3.11
C PHE A 71 6.83 -4.71 -2.09
N THR A 72 5.59 -4.48 -1.70
CA THR A 72 4.86 -5.30 -0.72
C THR A 72 3.58 -5.82 -1.33
N ASP A 73 3.39 -7.14 -1.26
CA ASP A 73 2.14 -7.82 -1.59
C ASP A 73 1.59 -8.57 -0.37
N ASN A 74 0.60 -9.43 -0.58
CA ASN A 74 0.00 -10.26 0.47
C ASN A 74 0.92 -11.36 1.01
N SER A 75 2.00 -11.69 0.29
CA SER A 75 2.91 -12.79 0.62
C SER A 75 4.21 -12.32 1.27
N GLY A 76 4.59 -11.06 1.08
CA GLY A 76 5.78 -10.51 1.69
C GLY A 76 6.21 -9.17 1.11
N THR A 77 7.46 -8.82 1.39
CA THR A 77 8.10 -7.60 0.89
C THR A 77 9.43 -7.95 0.24
N ILE A 78 9.73 -7.30 -0.89
CA ILE A 78 10.98 -7.47 -1.63
C ILE A 78 11.52 -6.10 -2.07
N ARG A 79 12.84 -6.00 -2.20
CA ARG A 79 13.51 -4.78 -2.67
C ARG A 79 13.24 -4.57 -4.15
N LEU A 80 12.95 -3.34 -4.52
CA LEU A 80 12.76 -2.88 -5.90
C LEU A 80 13.76 -1.75 -6.18
N VAL A 81 14.50 -1.86 -7.28
CA VAL A 81 15.44 -0.82 -7.73
C VAL A 81 14.89 -0.16 -8.98
N LEU A 82 14.70 1.15 -8.91
CA LEU A 82 14.23 2.00 -10.00
C LEU A 82 15.42 2.75 -10.60
N TRP A 83 15.46 2.88 -11.93
CA TRP A 83 16.54 3.54 -12.66
C TRP A 83 16.01 4.70 -13.49
N GLU A 84 16.76 5.80 -13.55
CA GLU A 84 16.52 6.92 -14.48
C GLU A 84 15.05 7.38 -14.53
N ASN A 85 14.41 7.20 -15.68
CA ASN A 85 13.05 7.62 -15.97
C ASN A 85 11.99 6.75 -15.27
N ASP A 86 12.36 5.62 -14.68
CA ASP A 86 11.41 4.81 -13.91
C ASP A 86 11.14 5.39 -12.52
N ILE A 87 12.06 6.21 -12.01
CA ILE A 87 11.92 6.87 -10.71
C ILE A 87 10.71 7.81 -10.70
N THR A 88 10.48 8.54 -11.79
CA THR A 88 9.38 9.52 -11.92
C THR A 88 8.03 8.86 -12.19
N LYS A 89 8.00 7.61 -12.65
CA LYS A 89 6.76 6.86 -12.94
C LYS A 89 6.12 6.27 -11.68
N VAL A 90 6.88 6.18 -10.60
CA VAL A 90 6.46 5.54 -9.35
C VAL A 90 6.28 6.60 -8.27
N THR A 91 5.12 6.58 -7.64
CA THR A 91 4.77 7.39 -6.49
C THR A 91 4.72 6.50 -5.26
N SER A 92 5.30 6.98 -4.17
CA SER A 92 5.24 6.26 -2.89
C SER A 92 3.79 6.04 -2.46
N THR A 93 3.52 4.91 -1.82
CA THR A 93 2.23 4.49 -1.23
C THR A 93 1.14 4.07 -2.23
N SER A 94 1.40 4.16 -3.54
CA SER A 94 0.47 3.71 -4.58
C SER A 94 0.59 2.21 -4.85
N VAL A 95 -0.53 1.61 -5.27
CA VAL A 95 -0.61 0.21 -5.71
C VAL A 95 -0.41 0.16 -7.22
N TYR A 96 0.52 -0.68 -7.67
CA TYR A 96 0.85 -0.82 -9.08
C TYR A 96 0.64 -2.26 -9.55
N ASN A 97 0.17 -2.41 -10.78
CA ASN A 97 0.29 -3.63 -11.55
C ASN A 97 1.47 -3.45 -12.52
N ILE A 98 2.56 -4.16 -12.26
CA ILE A 98 3.80 -4.04 -13.03
C ILE A 98 4.02 -5.33 -13.79
N SER A 99 4.12 -5.22 -15.11
CA SER A 99 4.44 -6.35 -15.98
C SER A 99 5.83 -6.19 -16.59
N ARG A 100 6.46 -7.33 -16.88
CA ARG A 100 7.84 -7.44 -17.39
C ARG A 100 8.88 -6.98 -16.36
N ILE A 101 8.68 -7.31 -15.10
CA ILE A 101 9.70 -7.08 -14.07
C ILE A 101 10.69 -8.25 -14.05
N VAL A 102 11.97 -7.97 -13.79
CA VAL A 102 13.02 -8.97 -13.75
C VAL A 102 13.45 -9.21 -12.31
N VAL A 103 13.43 -10.48 -11.89
CA VAL A 103 14.06 -10.88 -10.64
C VAL A 103 15.56 -10.95 -10.85
N ARG A 104 16.34 -10.26 -10.03
CA ARG A 104 17.81 -10.35 -10.02
C ARG A 104 18.24 -10.87 -8.67
N GLU A 105 19.42 -11.47 -8.63
CA GLU A 105 20.03 -11.95 -7.40
C GLU A 105 21.44 -11.40 -7.32
N PHE A 106 21.78 -10.84 -6.17
CA PHE A 106 23.11 -10.34 -5.88
C PHE A 106 23.50 -10.74 -4.47
N SER A 107 24.62 -11.46 -4.34
CA SER A 107 25.12 -11.96 -3.05
C SER A 107 24.07 -12.76 -2.25
N GLY A 108 23.32 -13.65 -2.93
CA GLY A 108 22.27 -14.46 -2.33
C GLY A 108 20.98 -13.71 -1.97
N THR A 109 20.91 -12.40 -2.22
CA THR A 109 19.70 -11.60 -1.99
C THR A 109 19.00 -11.30 -3.32
N LYS A 110 17.73 -11.71 -3.43
CA LYS A 110 16.90 -11.39 -4.60
C LYS A 110 16.29 -10.00 -4.50
N TYR A 111 16.25 -9.30 -5.62
CA TYR A 111 15.64 -7.99 -5.76
C TYR A 111 14.99 -7.85 -7.13
N LEU A 112 14.12 -6.87 -7.27
CA LEU A 112 13.38 -6.59 -8.49
C LEU A 112 13.99 -5.40 -9.22
N THR A 113 14.07 -5.49 -10.54
CA THR A 113 14.43 -4.36 -11.42
C THR A 113 13.50 -4.34 -12.61
N LEU A 114 13.25 -3.16 -13.13
CA LEU A 114 12.44 -3.00 -14.33
C LEU A 114 13.25 -3.40 -15.57
N ASN A 115 12.59 -4.07 -16.52
CA ASN A 115 13.17 -4.35 -17.82
C ASN A 115 13.13 -3.09 -18.70
N LYS A 116 13.80 -3.08 -19.86
CA LYS A 116 13.88 -1.95 -20.81
C LYS A 116 12.53 -1.34 -21.22
N MET A 117 11.44 -2.10 -21.12
CA MET A 117 10.07 -1.62 -21.38
C MET A 117 9.10 -2.21 -20.33
N PRO A 118 9.08 -1.64 -19.11
CA PRO A 118 8.12 -2.08 -18.10
C PRO A 118 6.75 -1.51 -18.45
N ASN A 119 5.70 -2.33 -18.36
CA ASN A 119 4.33 -1.81 -18.45
C ASN A 119 3.77 -1.73 -17.03
N MET A 120 3.77 -0.50 -16.51
CA MET A 120 3.24 -0.11 -15.21
C MET A 120 1.87 0.51 -15.40
N GLN A 121 0.87 -0.08 -14.73
CA GLN A 121 -0.45 0.50 -14.64
C GLN A 121 -0.72 0.78 -13.17
N PRO A 122 -0.95 2.04 -12.75
CA PRO A 122 -1.44 2.30 -11.41
C PRO A 122 -2.77 1.57 -11.26
N SER A 123 -2.87 0.69 -10.25
CA SER A 123 -4.13 0.06 -9.94
C SER A 123 -5.01 1.13 -9.32
N GLN A 124 -6.09 1.52 -10.00
CA GLN A 124 -7.09 2.43 -9.46
C GLN A 124 -7.93 1.74 -8.39
N LEU A 125 -7.31 1.06 -7.43
CA LEU A 125 -7.95 0.90 -6.12
C LEU A 125 -7.81 2.22 -5.39
N LYS A 126 -8.72 3.14 -5.73
CA LYS A 126 -9.25 4.04 -4.71
C LYS A 126 -9.88 3.12 -3.67
N SER A 127 -9.09 2.68 -2.69
CA SER A 127 -9.63 2.00 -1.52
C SER A 127 -10.75 2.91 -0.99
N LYS A 128 -11.96 2.36 -0.92
CA LYS A 128 -13.11 3.04 -0.26
C LYS A 128 -12.83 3.34 1.22
N CYS A 129 -11.66 3.00 1.76
CA CYS A 129 -11.22 3.32 3.11
C CYS A 129 -10.60 4.72 3.29
N GLN A 130 -10.44 5.51 2.22
CA GLN A 130 -10.03 6.93 2.34
C GLN A 130 -11.17 7.94 2.20
N GLN A 131 -12.44 7.52 2.20
CA GLN A 131 -13.59 8.45 2.20
C GLN A 131 -14.10 8.82 3.60
N ARG A 132 -13.25 8.80 4.64
CA ARG A 132 -13.63 9.32 5.96
C ARG A 132 -12.66 10.33 6.59
N LEU A 133 -11.74 10.93 5.83
CA LEU A 133 -10.82 11.95 6.36
C LEU A 133 -10.50 13.14 5.45
N THR A 134 -11.16 13.33 4.31
CA THR A 134 -10.97 14.54 3.47
C THR A 134 -12.27 15.20 2.99
N ALA A 135 -13.38 15.01 3.70
CA ALA A 135 -14.60 15.78 3.49
C ALA A 135 -14.74 17.01 4.40
N ASN A 136 -13.76 17.29 5.28
CA ASN A 136 -13.80 18.45 6.19
C ASN A 136 -12.78 19.56 5.86
N VAL A 137 -12.05 19.48 4.74
CA VAL A 137 -10.99 20.48 4.40
C VAL A 137 -11.27 21.20 3.08
N MET A 138 -12.51 21.24 2.59
CA MET A 138 -12.83 21.87 1.29
C MET A 138 -14.08 22.77 1.28
N PHE A 139 -14.70 23.07 2.43
CA PHE A 139 -15.76 24.09 2.54
C PHE A 139 -15.44 25.12 3.62
N GLU A 140 -14.23 25.69 3.61
CA GLU A 140 -13.96 26.91 4.38
C GLU A 140 -12.92 27.80 3.69
N LYS A 141 -13.13 28.07 2.40
CA LYS A 141 -12.51 29.22 1.73
C LYS A 141 -13.54 29.97 0.91
N GLN A 142 -14.52 30.53 1.60
CA GLN A 142 -15.07 31.88 1.41
C GLN A 142 -16.34 32.02 2.25
N GLY A 143 -16.31 32.92 3.23
CA GLY A 143 -17.54 33.46 3.83
C GLY A 143 -17.79 33.08 5.29
N ASN A 144 -17.17 33.86 6.18
CA ASN A 144 -17.83 34.51 7.32
C ASN A 144 -18.53 33.65 8.41
N MET A 145 -17.85 33.58 9.56
CA MET A 145 -18.38 33.74 10.93
C MET A 145 -19.60 32.91 11.34
N LEU A 146 -19.38 31.86 12.14
CA LEU A 146 -19.96 31.72 13.49
C LEU A 146 -19.41 30.44 14.16
N SER A 147 -18.92 30.63 15.38
CA SER A 147 -18.43 29.60 16.30
C SER A 147 -19.51 28.57 16.63
N LEU A 148 -19.13 27.31 16.82
CA LEU A 148 -19.79 26.45 17.80
C LEU A 148 -18.78 25.54 18.51
N PHE A 149 -18.63 25.80 19.82
CA PHE A 149 -17.90 24.98 20.79
C PHE A 149 -18.66 23.70 21.14
N LEU A 150 -17.92 22.66 21.58
CA LEU A 150 -18.18 21.70 22.68
C LEU A 150 -17.54 20.34 22.31
N SER A 151 -16.87 19.59 23.18
CA SER A 151 -16.38 19.76 24.54
C SER A 151 -15.44 18.56 24.79
N LEU A 152 -14.30 18.77 25.42
CA LEU A 152 -13.40 17.70 25.85
C LEU A 152 -13.49 17.52 27.38
N ARG A 153 -13.72 16.25 27.79
CA ARG A 153 -13.41 15.62 29.10
C ARG A 153 -14.26 16.04 30.32
N GLN A 154 -14.77 15.07 31.08
CA GLN A 154 -14.17 14.50 32.31
C GLN A 154 -15.16 13.54 33.01
N ALA A 155 -14.63 12.56 33.74
CA ALA A 155 -15.37 11.54 34.50
C ALA A 155 -16.12 12.14 35.73
N PRO A 156 -17.18 11.50 36.23
CA PRO A 156 -17.96 12.01 37.36
C PRO A 156 -17.29 11.74 38.72
N PRO A 157 -17.41 12.65 39.72
CA PRO A 157 -16.97 12.39 41.08
C PRO A 157 -18.03 11.63 41.92
N ILE A 158 -17.52 10.85 42.87
CA ILE A 158 -18.24 9.96 43.81
C ILE A 158 -18.98 10.81 44.89
N PRO A 159 -20.21 10.45 45.32
CA PRO A 159 -20.93 11.19 46.34
C PRO A 159 -20.42 10.91 47.76
N GLN A 160 -20.25 11.95 48.57
CA GLN A 160 -20.19 11.85 50.03
C GLN A 160 -21.52 12.36 50.61
N ASN A 161 -22.24 11.43 51.24
CA ASN A 161 -23.48 11.67 51.98
C ASN A 161 -23.13 12.11 53.41
N LEU A 162 -23.85 13.12 53.93
CA LEU A 162 -24.02 13.36 55.37
C LEU A 162 -25.52 13.41 55.66
#